data_AF-A0A9X0SD26-F1
#
_entry.id   AF-A0A9X0SD26-F1
#
_cell.length_a   1.000
_cell.length_b   1.000
_cell.length_c   1.000
_cell.angle_alpha   90.00
_cell.angle_beta   90.00
_cell.angle_gamma   90.00
#
_symmetry.space_group_name_H-M   'P 1'
#
loop_
_entity.id
_entity.type
_entity.pdbx_description
1 polymer ?
#
loop_
_entity_poly.entity_id
_entity_poly.type
_entity_poly.pdbx_seq_one_letter_code
_entity_poly.pdbx_strand_id
1 'polypeptide(L)'
;MKNYNYLEAVKEDVKAWLKDNSDQFEEIKNNNKIDGVIDWDGVKDDLNEILWNEDSITGNGSGSYTFNSEKAREYVLDGDGWQHLEDLANEGWITYENIGKDVTNYNFESLDVALRCYFLSQAIEDVIAD
;
A
#
# COMPACT_ATOMS: atom_id res chain seq x y z
N MET A 1 0.42 -14.77 -17.53
CA MET A 1 0.78 -14.09 -16.27
C MET A 1 -0.14 -14.61 -15.18
N LYS A 2 0.38 -14.87 -13.97
CA LYS A 2 -0.49 -14.91 -12.79
C LYS A 2 -1.05 -13.49 -12.63
N ASN A 3 -2.35 -13.33 -12.40
CA ASN A 3 -2.94 -12.03 -12.12
C ASN A 3 -2.22 -11.43 -10.90
N TYR A 4 -1.71 -10.21 -11.04
CA TYR A 4 -1.18 -9.44 -9.91
C TYR A 4 -2.34 -9.16 -8.95
N ASN A 5 -2.13 -9.39 -7.65
CA ASN A 5 -3.11 -9.10 -6.61
C ASN A 5 -2.54 -8.00 -5.70
N TYR A 6 -3.17 -6.84 -5.68
CA TYR A 6 -2.63 -5.69 -4.96
C TYR A 6 -2.49 -5.93 -3.45
N LEU A 7 -3.50 -6.50 -2.81
CA LEU A 7 -3.46 -6.76 -1.36
C LEU A 7 -2.30 -7.71 -1.00
N GLU A 8 -2.18 -8.84 -1.69
CA GLU A 8 -1.10 -9.80 -1.44
C GLU A 8 0.27 -9.20 -1.74
N ALA A 9 0.41 -8.39 -2.79
CA ALA A 9 1.66 -7.69 -3.08
C ALA A 9 2.04 -6.70 -1.97
N VAL A 10 1.10 -5.91 -1.46
CA VAL A 10 1.38 -4.99 -0.33
C VAL A 10 1.71 -5.78 0.94
N LYS A 11 1.03 -6.91 1.20
CA LYS A 11 1.35 -7.79 2.35
C LYS A 11 2.76 -8.35 2.26
N GLU A 12 3.20 -8.78 1.09
CA GLU A 12 4.56 -9.27 0.87
C GLU A 12 5.59 -8.15 1.17
N ASP A 13 5.34 -6.94 0.69
CA ASP A 13 6.21 -5.79 0.92
C ASP A 13 6.24 -5.40 2.41
N VAL A 14 5.09 -5.35 3.09
CA VAL A 14 5.00 -5.09 4.55
C VAL A 14 5.76 -6.16 5.33
N LYS A 15 5.58 -7.45 5.00
CA LYS A 15 6.31 -8.56 5.64
C LYS A 15 7.82 -8.42 5.45
N ALA A 16 8.27 -8.02 4.26
CA ALA A 16 9.67 -7.76 3.98
C ALA A 16 10.19 -6.59 4.83
N TRP A 17 9.47 -5.47 4.89
CA TRP A 17 9.86 -4.31 5.69
C TRP A 17 9.96 -4.61 7.18
N LEU A 18 8.98 -5.33 7.76
CA LEU A 18 9.00 -5.71 9.18
C LEU A 18 10.21 -6.59 9.52
N LYS A 19 10.61 -7.47 8.58
CA LYS A 19 11.78 -8.32 8.73
C LYS A 19 13.07 -7.52 8.63
N ASP A 20 13.17 -6.66 7.63
CA ASP A 20 14.39 -5.89 7.35
C ASP A 20 14.58 -4.75 8.37
N ASN A 21 13.49 -4.29 8.99
CA ASN A 21 13.47 -3.23 10.01
C ASN A 21 13.03 -3.77 11.39
N SER A 22 13.46 -4.98 11.75
CA SER A 22 13.02 -5.66 12.99
C SER A 22 13.26 -4.83 14.26
N ASP A 23 14.38 -4.11 14.33
CA ASP A 23 14.70 -3.27 15.49
C ASP A 23 13.75 -2.08 15.62
N GLN A 24 13.40 -1.44 14.50
CA GLN A 24 12.40 -0.36 14.46
C GLN A 24 11.01 -0.89 14.79
N PHE A 25 10.65 -2.09 14.33
CA PHE A 25 9.37 -2.70 14.68
C PHE A 25 9.27 -3.02 16.18
N GLU A 26 10.35 -3.49 16.82
CA GLU A 26 10.41 -3.64 18.28
C GLU A 26 10.26 -2.29 19.00
N GLU A 27 10.86 -1.22 18.48
CA GLU A 27 10.70 0.13 19.03
C GLU A 27 9.23 0.59 18.96
N ILE A 28 8.57 0.45 17.81
CA ILE A 28 7.15 0.78 17.63
C ILE A 28 6.28 0.02 18.65
N LYS A 29 6.49 -1.29 18.79
CA LYS A 29 5.77 -2.10 19.79
C LYS A 29 6.02 -1.65 21.22
N ASN A 30 7.23 -1.21 21.53
CA ASN A 30 7.57 -0.71 22.86
C ASN A 30 6.95 0.66 23.16
N ASN A 31 6.88 1.54 22.16
CA ASN A 31 6.28 2.87 22.27
C ASN A 31 4.76 2.78 22.47
N ASN A 32 4.12 1.77 21.90
CA ASN A 32 2.69 1.48 22.07
C ASN A 32 2.38 0.57 23.26
N LYS A 33 3.22 0.55 24.31
CA LYS A 33 2.91 -0.20 25.53
C LYS A 33 2.07 0.61 26.51
N ILE A 34 0.93 0.05 26.90
CA ILE A 34 0.06 0.57 27.96
C ILE A 34 0.09 -0.45 29.10
N ASP A 35 0.60 -0.04 30.27
CA ASP A 35 0.76 -0.89 31.46
C ASP A 35 1.49 -2.23 31.19
N GLY A 36 2.45 -2.21 30.28
CA GLY A 36 3.27 -3.36 29.91
C GLY A 36 2.63 -4.32 28.89
N VAL A 37 1.43 -4.02 28.42
CA VAL A 37 0.74 -4.72 27.33
C VAL A 37 0.90 -3.92 26.04
N ILE A 38 1.15 -4.59 24.92
CA ILE A 38 1.24 -3.93 23.60
C ILE A 38 -0.19 -3.57 23.15
N ASP A 39 -0.40 -2.29 22.87
CA ASP A 39 -1.57 -1.79 22.16
C ASP A 39 -1.36 -2.00 20.66
N TRP A 40 -1.92 -3.08 20.13
CA TRP A 40 -1.74 -3.45 18.73
C TRP A 40 -2.43 -2.48 17.76
N ASP A 41 -3.47 -1.77 18.19
CA ASP A 41 -4.12 -0.78 17.34
C ASP A 41 -3.20 0.42 17.14
N GLY A 42 -2.56 0.91 18.22
CA GLY A 42 -1.51 1.94 18.12
C GLY A 42 -0.30 1.51 17.29
N VAL A 43 0.12 0.24 17.38
CA VAL A 43 1.19 -0.29 16.51
C VAL A 43 0.81 -0.24 15.04
N LYS A 44 -0.44 -0.60 14.69
CA LYS A 44 -0.91 -0.57 13.29
C LYS A 44 -1.06 0.85 12.79
N ASP A 45 -1.47 1.79 13.63
CA ASP A 45 -1.55 3.21 13.29
C ASP A 45 -0.15 3.78 13.00
N ASP A 46 0.82 3.56 13.89
CA ASP A 46 2.22 3.98 13.68
C ASP A 46 2.82 3.35 12.40
N LEU A 47 2.55 2.07 12.14
CA LEU A 47 2.99 1.41 10.92
C LEU A 47 2.33 2.03 9.68
N ASN A 48 1.04 2.37 9.72
CA ASN A 48 0.39 3.05 8.60
C ASN A 48 1.08 4.39 8.31
N GLU A 49 1.36 5.20 9.33
CA GLU A 49 2.01 6.51 9.14
C GLU A 49 3.40 6.38 8.51
N ILE A 50 4.19 5.40 8.96
CA ILE A 50 5.55 5.17 8.47
C ILE A 50 5.51 4.62 7.04
N LEU A 51 4.76 3.54 6.82
CA LEU A 51 4.77 2.81 5.56
C LEU A 51 3.99 3.53 4.45
N TRP A 52 3.12 4.48 4.80
CA TRP A 52 2.42 5.32 3.83
C TRP A 52 3.39 6.03 2.88
N ASN A 53 4.52 6.54 3.37
CA ASN A 53 5.53 7.23 2.56
C ASN A 53 6.74 6.36 2.20
N GLU A 54 6.73 5.07 2.56
CA GLU A 54 7.81 4.15 2.20
C GLU A 54 7.65 3.74 0.73
N ASP A 55 8.54 4.25 -0.12
CA ASP A 55 8.47 4.02 -1.57
C ASP A 55 8.54 2.53 -1.93
N SER A 56 9.24 1.72 -1.12
CA SER A 56 9.30 0.27 -1.29
C SER A 56 8.01 -0.48 -0.94
N ILE A 57 6.99 0.21 -0.41
CA ILE A 57 5.65 -0.34 -0.13
C ILE A 57 4.60 0.30 -1.04
N THR A 58 4.49 1.63 -0.99
CA THR A 58 3.38 2.36 -1.64
C THR A 58 3.81 3.16 -2.86
N GLY A 59 5.06 3.65 -2.88
CA GLY A 59 5.53 4.63 -3.86
C GLY A 59 4.96 6.04 -3.64
N ASN A 60 4.27 6.32 -2.52
CA ASN A 60 3.62 7.62 -2.31
C ASN A 60 4.61 8.78 -2.12
N GLY A 61 5.78 8.51 -1.51
CA GLY A 61 6.79 9.54 -1.26
C GLY A 61 7.37 10.12 -2.55
N SER A 62 7.57 9.26 -3.55
CA SER A 62 8.15 9.61 -4.86
C SER A 62 7.13 9.78 -5.98
N GLY A 63 5.92 9.22 -5.82
CA GLY A 63 4.91 9.10 -6.87
C GLY A 63 5.12 7.91 -7.82
N SER A 64 6.03 6.99 -7.50
CA SER A 64 6.20 5.74 -8.25
C SER A 64 6.76 4.60 -7.39
N TYR A 65 6.06 3.47 -7.39
CA TYR A 65 6.56 2.20 -6.84
C TYR A 65 7.27 1.37 -7.91
N THR A 66 6.66 1.24 -9.08
CA THR A 66 7.11 0.30 -10.13
C THR A 66 8.28 0.84 -10.97
N PHE A 67 8.49 2.17 -11.00
CA PHE A 67 9.48 2.86 -11.85
C PHE A 67 9.40 2.50 -13.34
N ASN A 68 8.20 2.08 -13.79
CA ASN A 68 7.94 1.64 -15.16
C ASN A 68 6.44 1.66 -15.44
N SER A 69 5.98 2.62 -16.23
CA SER A 69 4.56 2.82 -16.51
C SER A 69 3.92 1.67 -17.32
N GLU A 70 4.66 0.95 -18.16
CA GLU A 70 4.13 -0.25 -18.84
C GLU A 70 3.84 -1.36 -17.83
N LYS A 71 4.77 -1.57 -16.90
CA LYS A 71 4.62 -2.60 -15.88
C LYS A 71 3.49 -2.26 -14.89
N ALA A 72 3.39 -0.98 -14.51
CA ALA A 72 2.26 -0.48 -13.74
C ALA A 72 0.93 -0.69 -14.48
N ARG A 73 0.88 -0.45 -15.81
CA ARG A 73 -0.31 -0.75 -16.62
C ARG A 73 -0.70 -2.23 -16.55
N GLU A 74 0.26 -3.14 -16.64
CA GLU A 74 -0.01 -4.59 -16.51
C GLU A 74 -0.61 -4.92 -15.13
N TYR A 75 -0.13 -4.31 -14.04
CA TYR A 75 -0.71 -4.52 -12.70
C TYR A 75 -2.12 -3.97 -12.60
N VAL A 76 -2.35 -2.76 -13.08
CA VAL A 76 -3.65 -2.09 -13.03
C VAL A 76 -4.68 -2.78 -13.93
N LEU A 77 -4.36 -3.03 -15.21
CA LEU A 77 -5.33 -3.51 -16.20
C LEU A 77 -5.40 -5.03 -16.32
N ASP A 78 -4.26 -5.71 -16.20
CA ASP A 78 -4.15 -7.15 -16.40
C ASP A 78 -4.10 -7.94 -15.06
N GLY A 79 -4.00 -7.23 -13.92
CA GLY A 79 -4.17 -7.74 -12.56
C GLY A 79 -5.59 -7.56 -12.00
N ASP A 80 -5.72 -7.38 -10.68
CA ASP A 80 -7.00 -7.05 -10.03
C ASP A 80 -7.24 -5.54 -9.82
N GLY A 81 -6.24 -4.68 -10.08
CA GLY A 81 -6.33 -3.24 -9.84
C GLY A 81 -7.53 -2.56 -10.49
N TRP A 82 -7.87 -2.95 -11.74
CA TRP A 82 -9.01 -2.43 -12.48
C TRP A 82 -10.34 -2.56 -11.73
N GLN A 83 -10.49 -3.65 -10.96
CA GLN A 83 -11.72 -3.94 -10.22
C GLN A 83 -11.90 -3.01 -9.03
N HIS A 84 -10.82 -2.41 -8.54
CA HIS A 84 -10.82 -1.55 -7.35
C HIS A 84 -10.89 -0.06 -7.68
N LEU A 85 -10.69 0.35 -8.94
CA LEU A 85 -10.69 1.77 -9.31
C LEU A 85 -12.01 2.49 -8.99
N GLU A 86 -13.14 1.78 -9.09
CA GLU A 86 -14.45 2.31 -8.68
C GLU A 86 -14.54 2.51 -7.17
N ASP A 87 -14.08 1.54 -6.38
CA ASP A 87 -14.05 1.64 -4.92
C ASP A 87 -13.15 2.78 -4.45
N LEU A 88 -11.94 2.90 -5.02
CA LEU A 88 -11.03 4.03 -4.77
C LEU A 88 -11.72 5.37 -5.03
N ALA A 89 -12.47 5.49 -6.14
CA ALA A 89 -13.17 6.72 -6.47
C ALA A 89 -14.34 7.01 -5.53
N ASN A 90 -15.11 5.98 -5.15
CA ASN A 90 -16.28 6.11 -4.28
C ASN A 90 -15.89 6.42 -2.83
N GLU A 91 -14.74 5.90 -2.38
CA GLU A 91 -14.18 6.16 -1.05
C GLU A 91 -13.35 7.46 -0.98
N GLY A 92 -13.13 8.13 -2.12
CA GLY A 92 -12.50 9.45 -2.17
C GLY A 92 -10.97 9.46 -2.23
N TRP A 93 -10.34 8.32 -2.53
CA TRP A 93 -8.89 8.21 -2.73
C TRP A 93 -8.42 8.94 -3.98
N ILE A 94 -9.19 8.83 -5.05
CA ILE A 94 -9.00 9.50 -6.35
C ILE A 94 -10.36 9.91 -6.91
N THR A 95 -10.39 10.67 -8.00
CA THR A 95 -11.65 10.96 -8.71
C THR A 95 -11.72 10.18 -10.03
N TYR A 96 -12.94 9.95 -10.53
CA TYR A 96 -13.14 9.44 -11.90
C TYR A 96 -12.44 10.30 -12.97
N GLU A 97 -12.34 11.62 -12.74
CA GLU A 97 -11.58 12.51 -13.63
C GLU A 97 -10.07 12.22 -13.58
N ASN A 98 -9.51 11.96 -12.39
CA ASN A 98 -8.11 11.56 -12.25
C ASN A 98 -7.84 10.23 -12.96
N ILE A 99 -8.71 9.23 -12.76
CA ILE A 99 -8.60 7.92 -13.44
C ILE A 99 -8.57 8.11 -14.96
N GLY A 100 -9.53 8.87 -15.51
CA GLY A 100 -9.59 9.14 -16.94
C GLY A 100 -8.35 9.87 -17.45
N LYS A 101 -7.86 10.88 -16.73
CA LYS A 101 -6.61 11.59 -17.07
C LYS A 101 -5.41 10.67 -17.06
N ASP A 102 -5.25 9.84 -16.03
CA ASP A 102 -4.09 8.97 -15.91
C ASP A 102 -4.09 7.89 -16.99
N VAL A 103 -5.24 7.27 -17.28
CA VAL A 103 -5.36 6.31 -18.38
C VAL A 103 -5.06 6.96 -19.74
N THR A 104 -5.63 8.15 -20.02
CA THR A 104 -5.44 8.84 -21.30
C THR A 104 -4.03 9.38 -21.50
N ASN A 105 -3.35 9.76 -20.43
CA ASN A 105 -1.97 10.24 -20.45
C ASN A 105 -0.93 9.12 -20.28
N TYR A 106 -1.35 7.86 -20.16
CA TYR A 106 -0.47 6.72 -19.89
C TYR A 106 0.28 6.80 -18.54
N ASN A 107 -0.30 7.48 -17.55
CA ASN A 107 0.27 7.67 -16.22
C ASN A 107 -0.18 6.55 -15.25
N PHE A 108 0.12 5.29 -15.60
CA PHE A 108 -0.31 4.15 -14.78
C PHE A 108 0.42 4.03 -13.45
N GLU A 109 1.58 4.67 -13.28
CA GLU A 109 2.29 4.70 -11.99
C GLU A 109 1.49 5.44 -10.91
N SER A 110 0.78 6.51 -11.27
CA SER A 110 -0.14 7.21 -10.35
C SER A 110 -1.27 6.31 -9.86
N LEU A 111 -1.88 5.53 -10.76
CA LEU A 111 -2.94 4.58 -10.41
C LEU A 111 -2.42 3.41 -9.60
N ASP A 112 -1.23 2.91 -9.93
CA ASP A 112 -0.54 1.87 -9.18
C ASP A 112 -0.30 2.31 -7.74
N VAL A 113 0.31 3.49 -7.52
CA VAL A 113 0.54 4.09 -6.20
C VAL A 113 -0.77 4.24 -5.43
N ALA A 114 -1.83 4.78 -6.05
CA ALA A 114 -3.13 4.95 -5.40
C ALA A 114 -3.70 3.61 -4.90
N LEU A 115 -3.58 2.54 -5.70
CA LEU A 115 -4.01 1.20 -5.30
C LEU A 115 -3.14 0.63 -4.18
N ARG A 116 -1.81 0.82 -4.19
CA ARG A 116 -0.95 0.35 -3.07
C ARG A 116 -1.30 1.07 -1.77
N CYS A 117 -1.52 2.39 -1.81
CA CYS A 117 -1.96 3.17 -0.66
C CYS A 117 -3.33 2.70 -0.14
N TYR A 118 -4.28 2.43 -1.03
CA TYR A 118 -5.62 1.92 -0.69
C TYR A 118 -5.55 0.62 0.13
N PHE A 119 -4.67 -0.30 -0.25
CA PHE A 119 -4.55 -1.60 0.41
C PHE A 119 -3.62 -1.62 1.64
N LEU A 120 -2.90 -0.53 1.94
CA LEU A 120 -1.89 -0.52 2.99
C LEU A 120 -2.46 -0.88 4.37
N SER A 121 -3.54 -0.23 4.78
CA SER A 121 -4.10 -0.46 6.12
C SER A 121 -4.61 -1.89 6.30
N GLN A 122 -5.28 -2.45 5.28
CA GLN A 122 -5.72 -3.84 5.30
C GLN A 122 -4.54 -4.82 5.28
N ALA A 123 -3.49 -4.52 4.51
CA ALA A 123 -2.30 -5.35 4.48
C ALA A 123 -1.60 -5.39 5.84
N ILE A 124 -1.49 -4.25 6.54
CA ILE A 124 -0.94 -4.18 7.89
C ILE A 124 -1.80 -4.99 8.87
N GLU A 125 -3.12 -4.84 8.82
CA GLU A 125 -4.05 -5.61 9.66
C GLU A 125 -3.83 -7.13 9.49
N ASP A 126 -3.85 -7.61 8.24
CA ASP A 126 -3.66 -9.02 7.91
C ASP A 126 -2.30 -9.55 8.38
N VAL A 127 -1.23 -8.78 8.18
CA VAL A 127 0.15 -9.19 8.50
C VAL A 127 0.39 -9.24 10.02
N ILE A 128 -0.21 -8.33 10.77
CA ILE A 128 -0.07 -8.27 12.24
C ILE A 128 -0.97 -9.31 12.93
N ALA A 129 -2.09 -9.68 12.31
CA ALA A 129 -3.01 -10.69 12.83
C ALA A 129 -2.55 -12.15 12.59
N ASP A 130 -1.65 -12.37 11.62
CA ASP A 130 -1.00 -13.66 11.28
C ASP A 130 -0.04 -14.15 12.38
#